data_AF-A0AA88VXF9-F1
#
_entry.id   AF-A0AA88VXF9-F1
#
_cell.length_a   1.000
_cell.length_b   1.000
_cell.length_c   1.000
_cell.angle_alpha   90.00
_cell.angle_beta   90.00
_cell.angle_gamma   90.00
#
_symmetry.space_group_name_H-M   'P 1'
#
loop_
_entity.id
_entity.type
_entity.pdbx_description
1 polymer ?
#
loop_
_entity_poly.entity_id
_entity_poly.type
_entity_poly.pdbx_seq_one_letter_code
_entity_poly.pdbx_strand_id
1 'polypeptide(L)'
;MTSLFFFVVERFRFHRCDITSRQMASVGVAPTSVLREPSGHPIGVDRLPEEMNDMRIRDDKEMEATVVDGNGTETGHIIVTTIGGRNGQPKQTISYMAERAVGHGSFGVVFQAKCLETGETVAIKKVLQDKRYKNRELQTMRLLDHPNVVALKHCFFSTTEKDELYLNLVLEYVPETVHRVIKHYNKLTQRMPLIYVKLYTYQAPPVPHPQPPPRQQIREKERLESNIAEQIFRALSYIHRSIGVCHRDIKPQNLLVNPHTHQVKLCDFGSAKVLVKGEPNISYICSRYYRAPELIFGATEYTTAIDIWSAGCVLAELLLGQPLFPGESGVDQLVEIIKVLGTPTREEIKCMNPNYTEFKFPQIKAHPWHKIFHKRMPPEAVDLVSRLLQYSPNLRCTALDALTHPFFDELRDQSTRLPNGRFLPPLFNFKPHGMKSLEQLPFYLDLPSSLNLKLLVGCETAACPCLSELKGVPAEILVKLIPEHARKQCPFLGL
;
A
#
# COMPACT_ATOMS: atom_id res chain seq x y z
N MET A 1 -9.76 -32.78 14.14
CA MET A 1 -8.95 -31.57 13.89
C MET A 1 -8.41 -30.93 15.17
N THR A 2 -9.06 -31.06 16.33
CA THR A 2 -8.61 -30.50 17.63
C THR A 2 -7.23 -30.99 18.12
N SER A 3 -6.88 -32.26 17.92
CA SER A 3 -5.57 -32.79 18.36
C SER A 3 -4.35 -32.22 17.59
N LEU A 4 -4.55 -31.79 16.33
CA LEU A 4 -3.48 -31.18 15.52
C LEU A 4 -3.09 -29.78 16.05
N PHE A 5 -4.04 -29.07 16.67
CA PHE A 5 -3.84 -27.76 17.26
C PHE A 5 -2.87 -27.81 18.46
N PHE A 6 -2.97 -28.85 19.29
CA PHE A 6 -2.14 -29.02 20.48
C PHE A 6 -0.65 -29.20 20.14
N PHE A 7 -0.34 -30.04 19.14
CA PHE A 7 1.03 -30.38 18.78
C PHE A 7 1.85 -29.23 18.18
N VAL A 8 1.20 -28.30 17.47
CA VAL A 8 1.86 -27.10 16.94
C VAL A 8 2.06 -26.06 18.04
N VAL A 9 1.05 -25.83 18.88
CA VAL A 9 1.09 -24.77 19.91
C VAL A 9 2.03 -25.11 21.08
N GLU A 10 2.09 -26.36 21.55
CA GLU A 10 2.95 -26.69 22.71
C GLU A 10 4.45 -26.60 22.42
N ARG A 11 4.91 -26.91 21.20
CA ARG A 11 6.34 -26.81 20.88
C ARG A 11 6.83 -25.37 20.67
N PHE A 12 5.95 -24.43 20.33
CA PHE A 12 6.32 -23.01 20.27
C PHE A 12 6.35 -22.32 21.64
N ARG A 13 5.75 -22.91 22.69
CA ARG A 13 5.76 -22.32 24.05
C ARG A 13 7.11 -22.33 24.75
N PHE A 14 8.06 -23.17 24.30
CA PHE A 14 9.31 -23.41 25.02
C PHE A 14 10.49 -22.48 24.69
N HIS A 15 10.35 -21.57 23.71
CA HIS A 15 11.38 -20.56 23.40
C HIS A 15 10.81 -19.14 23.48
N ARG A 16 10.51 -18.70 24.70
CA ARG A 16 10.52 -17.26 25.02
C ARG A 16 11.97 -16.80 25.07
N CYS A 17 12.39 -16.03 24.07
CA CYS A 17 13.54 -15.13 24.24
C CYS A 17 12.99 -13.77 24.69
N ASP A 18 13.41 -13.30 25.87
CA ASP A 18 12.91 -12.06 26.45
C ASP A 18 13.36 -10.84 25.63
N ILE A 19 12.40 -10.17 24.99
CA ILE A 19 12.50 -8.76 24.62
C ILE A 19 11.23 -8.08 25.13
N THR A 20 11.25 -7.75 26.43
CA THR A 20 10.17 -6.97 27.05
C THR A 20 10.32 -5.50 26.70
N SER A 21 9.20 -4.88 26.33
CA SER A 21 9.07 -3.45 26.06
C SER A 21 9.45 -2.62 27.29
N ARG A 22 10.36 -1.66 27.13
CA ARG A 22 10.48 -0.52 28.06
C ARG A 22 9.87 0.74 27.45
N GLN A 23 8.70 1.11 27.96
CA GLN A 23 8.21 2.48 27.88
C GLN A 23 9.16 3.37 28.68
N MET A 24 9.47 4.57 28.16
CA MET A 24 10.09 5.62 28.96
C MET A 24 9.01 6.54 29.53
N ALA A 25 8.96 6.63 30.86
CA ALA A 25 8.26 7.67 31.60
C ALA A 25 9.17 8.11 32.77
N SER A 26 9.15 9.41 33.09
CA SER A 26 10.17 10.06 33.92
C SER A 26 9.89 10.02 35.43
N VAL A 27 10.88 9.53 36.22
CA VAL A 27 11.22 9.87 37.62
C VAL A 27 12.72 9.49 37.79
N GLY A 28 13.62 10.16 38.52
CA GLY A 28 13.57 11.40 39.33
C GLY A 28 15.01 11.81 39.73
N VAL A 29 15.20 12.62 40.79
CA VAL A 29 16.53 13.13 41.22
C VAL A 29 16.98 12.59 42.60
N ALA A 30 18.12 11.87 42.60
CA ALA A 30 19.24 11.82 43.60
C ALA A 30 18.95 11.50 45.11
N PRO A 31 19.95 11.40 46.03
CA PRO A 31 21.43 11.44 45.88
C PRO A 31 22.29 10.40 46.66
N THR A 32 23.58 10.28 46.27
CA THR A 32 24.81 9.94 47.08
C THR A 32 24.86 8.70 48.02
N SER A 33 25.86 7.81 47.94
CA SER A 33 27.21 8.07 48.52
C SER A 33 28.31 7.02 48.22
N VAL A 34 29.53 7.54 48.20
CA VAL A 34 30.93 7.04 48.08
C VAL A 34 31.30 5.69 48.75
N LEU A 35 32.14 4.83 48.11
CA LEU A 35 33.49 4.40 48.61
C LEU A 35 34.25 3.33 47.75
N ARG A 36 35.33 3.80 47.10
CA ARG A 36 36.68 3.22 46.79
C ARG A 36 36.92 1.74 46.36
N GLU A 37 37.66 1.62 45.26
CA GLU A 37 38.50 0.47 44.83
C GLU A 37 39.81 0.34 45.66
N PRO A 38 40.59 -0.76 45.53
CA PRO A 38 41.58 -0.94 44.42
C PRO A 38 41.63 -2.40 43.86
N SER A 39 42.31 -2.76 42.76
CA SER A 39 42.92 -2.06 41.59
C SER A 39 43.41 -3.08 40.54
N GLY A 40 43.54 -2.71 39.25
CA GLY A 40 44.18 -3.53 38.19
C GLY A 40 44.48 -2.70 36.92
N HIS A 41 45.58 -2.97 36.21
CA HIS A 41 46.19 -2.05 35.23
C HIS A 41 45.80 -2.30 33.74
N PRO A 42 46.15 -1.40 32.78
CA PRO A 42 45.18 -0.90 31.78
C PRO A 42 45.24 -1.53 30.39
N ILE A 43 44.18 -1.28 29.60
CA ILE A 43 44.16 -1.41 28.13
C ILE A 43 43.59 -0.11 27.53
N GLY A 44 44.19 0.35 26.43
CA GLY A 44 43.97 1.70 25.88
C GLY A 44 42.59 1.94 25.27
N VAL A 45 42.17 3.21 25.31
CA VAL A 45 40.98 3.72 24.61
C VAL A 45 41.43 4.30 23.28
N ASP A 46 41.04 3.67 22.17
CA ASP A 46 41.21 4.27 20.84
C ASP A 46 40.39 5.56 20.74
N ARG A 47 41.07 6.67 20.47
CA ARG A 47 40.44 7.96 20.17
C ARG A 47 39.99 7.96 18.71
N LEU A 48 38.71 8.26 18.47
CA LEU A 48 38.22 8.57 17.13
C LEU A 48 38.92 9.87 16.63
N PRO A 49 39.32 9.95 15.34
CA PRO A 49 40.04 11.12 14.81
C PRO A 49 39.24 12.43 14.90
N GLU A 50 39.93 13.53 15.17
CA GLU A 50 39.34 14.86 15.42
C GLU A 50 38.77 15.56 14.15
N GLU A 51 38.78 14.89 13.00
CA GLU A 51 38.34 15.44 11.69
C GLU A 51 36.83 15.37 11.42
N MET A 52 36.01 14.98 12.40
CA MET A 52 34.53 14.97 12.26
C MET A 52 33.83 16.26 12.72
N ASN A 53 34.57 17.28 13.19
CA ASN A 53 33.99 18.47 13.84
C ASN A 53 33.59 19.64 12.92
N ASP A 54 33.80 19.58 11.60
CA ASP A 54 33.58 20.74 10.70
C ASP A 54 32.74 20.47 9.43
N MET A 55 31.87 19.45 9.44
CA MET A 55 30.78 19.37 8.45
C MET A 55 29.59 20.26 8.85
N ARG A 56 29.76 21.57 8.69
CA ARG A 56 28.61 22.50 8.62
C ARG A 56 27.79 22.20 7.36
N ILE A 57 26.61 21.63 7.56
CA ILE A 57 25.56 21.55 6.53
C ILE A 57 25.26 22.99 6.09
N ARG A 58 25.25 23.24 4.77
CA ARG A 58 24.90 24.56 4.22
C ARG A 58 23.40 24.77 4.40
N ASP A 59 23.01 25.95 4.86
CA ASP A 59 21.60 26.28 5.11
C ASP A 59 20.78 26.26 3.82
N ASP A 60 19.91 25.26 3.67
CA ASP A 60 18.81 25.26 2.70
C ASP A 60 17.75 26.29 3.11
N LYS A 61 18.05 27.58 2.89
CA LYS A 61 17.06 28.65 2.87
C LYS A 61 16.13 28.45 1.66
N GLU A 62 15.04 27.70 1.85
CA GLU A 62 13.67 28.08 1.43
C GLU A 62 12.64 26.96 1.66
N MET A 63 12.24 26.77 2.92
CA MET A 63 10.82 26.74 3.28
C MET A 63 10.69 27.09 4.77
N GLU A 64 10.59 28.38 5.08
CA GLU A 64 10.36 28.83 6.46
C GLU A 64 9.13 28.10 7.02
N ALA A 65 9.32 27.43 8.15
CA ALA A 65 8.22 26.82 8.88
C ALA A 65 7.33 27.95 9.41
N THR A 66 6.20 28.19 8.76
CA THR A 66 5.14 29.00 9.36
C THR A 66 4.70 28.31 10.64
N VAL A 67 4.97 28.95 11.78
CA VAL A 67 4.52 28.52 13.11
C VAL A 67 2.98 28.61 13.12
N VAL A 68 2.33 27.47 12.95
CA VAL A 68 0.89 27.33 13.15
C VAL A 68 0.69 26.92 14.59
N ASP A 69 0.34 27.88 15.43
CA ASP A 69 0.15 27.65 16.85
C ASP A 69 -1.11 26.80 17.11
N GLY A 70 -1.02 25.89 18.08
CA GLY A 70 -2.14 25.10 18.57
C GLY A 70 -2.07 23.58 18.42
N ASN A 71 -2.80 22.93 19.31
CA ASN A 71 -2.97 21.49 19.44
C ASN A 71 -3.90 20.88 18.35
N GLY A 72 -3.71 21.33 17.10
CA GLY A 72 -4.69 21.31 16.01
C GLY A 72 -5.11 19.95 15.44
N THR A 73 -5.83 19.16 16.22
CA THR A 73 -6.57 17.95 15.81
C THR A 73 -8.05 17.97 16.21
N GLU A 74 -8.51 19.05 16.86
CA GLU A 74 -9.91 19.21 17.24
C GLU A 74 -10.79 19.64 16.05
N THR A 75 -12.01 19.12 16.01
CA THR A 75 -12.97 19.38 14.93
C THR A 75 -13.42 20.84 14.95
N GLY A 76 -13.31 21.52 13.81
CA GLY A 76 -13.58 22.96 13.65
C GLY A 76 -12.33 23.85 13.70
N HIS A 77 -11.17 23.31 14.11
CA HIS A 77 -9.91 24.06 14.10
C HIS A 77 -9.47 24.41 12.66
N ILE A 78 -8.99 25.64 12.45
CA ILE A 78 -8.53 26.15 11.14
C ILE A 78 -7.01 26.14 11.12
N ILE A 79 -6.44 25.32 10.24
CA ILE A 79 -5.01 25.22 9.98
C ILE A 79 -4.67 26.13 8.81
N VAL A 80 -4.01 27.26 9.08
CA VAL A 80 -3.53 28.18 8.05
C VAL A 80 -2.09 27.83 7.69
N THR A 81 -1.79 27.69 6.40
CA THR A 81 -0.43 27.38 5.92
C THR A 81 -0.06 28.23 4.71
N THR A 82 1.22 28.55 4.56
CA THR A 82 1.72 29.25 3.37
C THR A 82 2.40 28.25 2.44
N ILE A 83 1.84 28.08 1.24
CA ILE A 83 2.47 27.30 0.17
C ILE A 83 3.45 28.20 -0.58
N GLY A 84 4.70 27.75 -0.64
CA GLY A 84 5.74 28.40 -1.45
C GLY A 84 5.32 28.51 -2.91
N GLY A 85 5.37 29.73 -3.46
CA GLY A 85 5.07 30.00 -4.85
C GLY A 85 6.08 29.30 -5.77
N ARG A 86 5.59 28.56 -6.77
CA ARG A 86 6.44 27.87 -7.76
C ARG A 86 6.56 28.71 -9.02
N ASN A 87 7.72 28.66 -9.68
CA ASN A 87 7.96 29.28 -10.99
C ASN A 87 7.60 30.79 -11.04
N GLY A 88 7.93 31.55 -9.99
CA GLY A 88 7.64 32.99 -9.91
C GLY A 88 6.21 33.36 -9.51
N GLN A 89 5.34 32.39 -9.21
CA GLN A 89 4.06 32.66 -8.56
C GLN A 89 4.28 33.24 -7.14
N PRO A 90 3.37 34.08 -6.63
CA PRO A 90 3.41 34.53 -5.24
C PRO A 90 3.20 33.36 -4.26
N LYS A 91 3.72 33.49 -3.03
CA LYS A 91 3.35 32.60 -1.91
C LYS A 91 1.83 32.66 -1.70
N GLN A 92 1.17 31.51 -1.59
CA GLN A 92 -0.28 31.43 -1.38
C GLN A 92 -0.59 30.94 0.03
N THR A 93 -1.36 31.73 0.78
CA THR A 93 -1.96 31.29 2.05
C THR A 93 -3.16 30.41 1.75
N ILE A 94 -3.20 29.21 2.34
CA ILE A 94 -4.32 28.26 2.23
C ILE A 94 -4.75 27.83 3.63
N SER A 95 -6.06 27.73 3.84
CA SER A 95 -6.68 27.49 5.14
C SER A 95 -7.51 26.21 5.10
N TYR A 96 -7.31 25.33 6.08
CA TYR A 96 -8.01 24.05 6.19
C TYR A 96 -8.82 23.98 7.47
N MET A 97 -10.14 23.86 7.35
CA MET A 97 -10.98 23.51 8.49
C MET A 97 -10.97 22.00 8.70
N ALA A 98 -10.44 21.53 9.83
CA ALA A 98 -10.45 20.11 10.20
C ALA A 98 -11.87 19.66 10.56
N GLU A 99 -12.46 18.72 9.80
CA GLU A 99 -13.85 18.29 9.98
C GLU A 99 -13.97 17.09 10.93
N ARG A 100 -13.13 16.06 10.75
CA ARG A 100 -13.13 14.85 11.60
C ARG A 100 -11.84 14.04 11.43
N ALA A 101 -11.42 13.33 12.48
CA ALA A 101 -10.46 12.24 12.32
C ALA A 101 -11.09 11.09 11.50
N VAL A 102 -10.40 10.61 10.47
CA VAL A 102 -10.87 9.52 9.59
C VAL A 102 -10.00 8.27 9.68
N GLY A 103 -8.79 8.37 10.22
CA GLY A 103 -7.91 7.22 10.42
C GLY A 103 -6.81 7.49 11.43
N HIS A 104 -6.34 6.41 12.07
CA HIS A 104 -5.11 6.40 12.86
C HIS A 104 -4.13 5.50 12.12
N GLY A 105 -3.02 6.08 11.65
CA GLY A 105 -1.92 5.33 11.06
C GLY A 105 -0.92 4.90 12.13
N SER A 106 0.03 4.04 11.77
CA SER A 106 1.12 3.60 12.66
C SER A 106 2.05 4.74 13.14
N PHE A 107 1.98 5.92 12.50
CA PHE A 107 2.88 7.05 12.74
C PHE A 107 2.17 8.39 12.98
N GLY A 108 0.84 8.41 13.11
CA GLY A 108 0.08 9.66 13.27
C GLY A 108 -1.40 9.58 12.93
N VAL A 109 -2.05 10.73 12.82
CA VAL A 109 -3.50 10.88 12.63
C VAL A 109 -3.80 11.36 11.20
N VAL A 110 -4.83 10.79 10.59
CA VAL A 110 -5.41 11.27 9.32
C VAL A 110 -6.74 11.93 9.63
N PHE A 111 -6.90 13.19 9.25
CA PHE A 111 -8.15 13.93 9.37
C PHE A 111 -8.66 14.36 7.99
N GLN A 112 -9.98 14.33 7.84
CA GLN A 112 -10.69 14.99 6.76
C GLN A 112 -10.72 16.47 7.07
N ALA A 113 -10.38 17.30 6.09
CA ALA A 113 -10.47 18.75 6.18
C ALA A 113 -11.06 19.34 4.91
N LYS A 114 -11.57 20.57 5.01
CA LYS A 114 -12.06 21.35 3.88
C LYS A 114 -11.15 22.55 3.65
N CYS A 115 -10.60 22.68 2.44
CA CYS A 115 -9.92 23.90 2.00
C CYS A 115 -10.95 25.02 1.88
N LEU A 116 -10.71 26.14 2.55
CA LEU A 116 -11.68 27.24 2.60
C LEU A 116 -11.67 28.07 1.31
N GLU A 117 -10.53 28.15 0.63
CA GLU A 117 -10.34 28.92 -0.60
C GLU A 117 -10.96 28.24 -1.83
N THR A 118 -10.96 26.89 -1.88
CA THR A 118 -11.47 26.11 -3.01
C THR A 118 -12.79 25.38 -2.71
N GLY A 119 -13.15 25.27 -1.43
CA GLY A 119 -14.24 24.42 -0.95
C GLY A 119 -13.94 22.91 -1.01
N GLU A 120 -12.75 22.51 -1.47
CA GLU A 120 -12.41 21.11 -1.73
C GLU A 120 -12.13 20.31 -0.45
N THR A 121 -12.65 19.09 -0.36
CA THR A 121 -12.33 18.16 0.73
C THR A 121 -10.98 17.47 0.49
N VAL A 122 -10.13 17.44 1.51
CA VAL A 122 -8.80 16.82 1.52
C VAL A 122 -8.65 15.86 2.70
N ALA A 123 -7.71 14.92 2.59
CA ALA A 123 -7.23 14.15 3.73
C ALA A 123 -5.86 14.69 4.13
N ILE A 124 -5.68 15.08 5.39
CA ILE A 124 -4.39 15.55 5.90
C ILE A 124 -3.84 14.50 6.86
N LYS A 125 -2.68 13.93 6.53
CA LYS A 125 -1.94 12.98 7.38
C LYS A 125 -0.87 13.75 8.14
N LYS A 126 -1.06 13.92 9.45
CA LYS A 126 -0.11 14.57 10.36
C LYS A 126 0.76 13.52 11.03
N VAL A 127 2.07 13.56 10.79
CA VAL A 127 3.06 12.63 11.35
C VAL A 127 4.15 13.39 12.10
N LEU A 128 4.65 12.84 13.21
CA LEU A 128 5.77 13.42 13.93
C LEU A 128 7.03 13.38 13.04
N GLN A 129 7.75 14.49 12.97
CA GLN A 129 8.92 14.64 12.11
C GLN A 129 10.19 14.74 12.94
N ASP A 130 11.04 13.71 12.90
CA ASP A 130 12.39 13.79 13.43
C ASP A 130 13.22 14.76 12.57
N LYS A 131 13.76 15.82 13.19
CA LYS A 131 14.56 16.86 12.52
C LYS A 131 15.82 16.27 11.82
N ARG A 132 16.25 15.05 12.18
CA ARG A 132 17.46 14.37 11.64
C ARG A 132 17.22 13.51 10.39
N TYR A 133 15.97 13.17 10.05
CA TYR A 133 15.69 12.17 9.01
C TYR A 133 14.66 12.66 7.98
N LYS A 134 15.00 12.54 6.70
CA LYS A 134 14.04 12.80 5.61
C LYS A 134 12.91 11.76 5.65
N ASN A 135 11.67 12.23 5.53
CA ASN A 135 10.50 11.35 5.56
C ASN A 135 10.36 10.53 4.26
N ARG A 136 10.49 9.21 4.36
CA ARG A 136 10.43 8.29 3.21
C ARG A 136 9.07 8.27 2.52
N GLU A 137 7.97 8.43 3.26
CA GLU A 137 6.63 8.48 2.67
C GLU A 137 6.49 9.71 1.78
N LEU A 138 6.92 10.89 2.25
CA LEU A 138 6.96 12.11 1.44
C LEU A 138 7.84 11.96 0.20
N GLN A 139 9.04 11.39 0.35
CA GLN A 139 9.93 11.13 -0.79
C GLN A 139 9.27 10.22 -1.83
N THR A 140 8.64 9.14 -1.38
CA THR A 140 7.92 8.19 -2.25
C THR A 140 6.75 8.87 -2.95
N MET A 141 5.86 9.53 -2.20
CA MET A 141 4.66 10.19 -2.70
C MET A 141 4.95 11.29 -3.73
N ARG A 142 6.10 11.98 -3.65
CA ARG A 142 6.52 12.97 -4.66
C ARG A 142 6.76 12.37 -6.06
N LEU A 143 7.07 11.06 -6.14
CA LEU A 143 7.30 10.32 -7.39
C LEU A 143 6.02 9.74 -8.00
N LEU A 144 4.89 9.79 -7.30
CA LEU A 144 3.66 9.11 -7.73
C LEU A 144 2.72 10.07 -8.47
N ASP A 145 2.29 9.66 -9.67
CA ASP A 145 1.20 10.30 -10.41
C ASP A 145 0.43 9.26 -11.25
N HIS A 146 -0.54 8.58 -10.63
CA HIS A 146 -1.31 7.51 -11.27
C HIS A 146 -2.79 7.57 -10.82
N PRO A 147 -3.78 7.35 -11.72
CA PRO A 147 -5.21 7.46 -11.36
C PRO A 147 -5.65 6.56 -10.20
N ASN A 148 -5.02 5.39 -10.03
CA ASN A 148 -5.30 4.44 -8.95
C ASN A 148 -4.36 4.56 -7.73
N VAL A 149 -3.67 5.70 -7.59
CA VAL A 149 -2.92 6.07 -6.38
C VAL A 149 -3.48 7.38 -5.84
N VAL A 150 -3.47 7.56 -4.52
CA VAL A 150 -3.86 8.84 -3.89
C VAL A 150 -2.85 9.93 -4.25
N ALA A 151 -3.31 11.07 -4.75
CA ALA A 151 -2.43 12.18 -5.10
C ALA A 151 -1.96 12.95 -3.84
N LEU A 152 -0.65 13.21 -3.75
CA LEU A 152 -0.08 14.23 -2.87
C LEU A 152 -0.25 15.61 -3.52
N LYS A 153 -1.03 16.49 -2.90
CA LYS A 153 -1.25 17.86 -3.40
C LYS A 153 -0.09 18.76 -3.01
N HIS A 154 0.28 18.75 -1.74
CA HIS A 154 1.43 19.44 -1.15
C HIS A 154 1.66 18.94 0.27
N CYS A 155 2.67 19.51 0.94
CA CYS A 155 2.98 19.24 2.34
C CYS A 155 3.43 20.53 3.03
N PHE A 156 3.19 20.62 4.34
CA PHE A 156 3.66 21.72 5.18
C PHE A 156 4.10 21.21 6.56
N PHE A 157 4.93 21.98 7.25
CA PHE A 157 5.32 21.69 8.63
C PHE A 157 4.49 22.49 9.62
N SER A 158 4.30 21.95 10.82
CA SER A 158 3.65 22.63 11.96
C SER A 158 4.35 22.23 13.26
N THR A 159 4.55 23.17 14.17
CA THR A 159 5.07 22.92 15.52
C THR A 159 3.95 22.93 16.54
N THR A 160 4.04 22.13 17.61
CA THR A 160 3.14 22.26 18.76
C THR A 160 3.70 23.24 19.79
N GLU A 161 2.90 23.60 20.80
CA GLU A 161 3.31 24.35 22.00
C GLU A 161 4.54 23.74 22.73
N LYS A 162 4.87 22.47 22.45
CA LYS A 162 6.02 21.74 23.02
C LYS A 162 7.27 21.70 22.11
N ASP A 163 7.31 22.52 21.05
CA ASP A 163 8.32 22.48 19.96
C ASP A 163 8.46 21.11 19.26
N GLU A 164 7.42 20.27 19.32
CA GLU A 164 7.39 19.05 18.52
C GLU A 164 7.08 19.40 17.06
N LEU A 165 8.00 19.06 16.15
CA LEU A 165 7.82 19.27 14.71
C LEU A 165 6.97 18.16 14.10
N TYR A 166 5.93 18.53 13.36
CA TYR A 166 5.10 17.61 12.58
C TYR A 166 5.16 17.95 11.09
N LEU A 167 5.15 16.91 10.27
CA LEU A 167 4.95 16.97 8.82
C LEU A 167 3.47 16.66 8.52
N ASN A 168 2.84 17.53 7.74
CA ASN A 168 1.46 17.39 7.30
C ASN A 168 1.46 17.11 5.79
N LEU A 169 0.98 15.94 5.38
CA LEU A 169 0.78 15.58 3.99
C LEU A 169 -0.66 15.89 3.59
N VAL A 170 -0.86 16.80 2.64
CA VAL A 170 -2.20 17.13 2.11
C VAL A 170 -2.46 16.26 0.90
N LEU A 171 -3.42 15.37 1.05
CA LEU A 171 -3.77 14.31 0.11
C LEU A 171 -5.16 14.53 -0.48
N GLU A 172 -5.38 13.96 -1.66
CA GLU A 172 -6.72 13.71 -2.19
C GLU A 172 -7.58 12.92 -1.20
N TYR A 173 -8.82 13.40 -0.96
CA TYR A 173 -9.78 12.69 -0.12
C TYR A 173 -10.59 11.67 -0.93
N VAL A 174 -10.73 10.46 -0.42
CA VAL A 174 -11.59 9.40 -0.96
C VAL A 174 -12.42 8.85 0.21
N PRO A 175 -13.77 8.77 0.10
CA PRO A 175 -14.65 8.70 1.27
C PRO A 175 -14.73 7.33 1.96
N GLU A 176 -14.48 6.24 1.24
CA GLU A 176 -14.63 4.88 1.76
C GLU A 176 -13.38 4.04 1.53
N THR A 177 -13.32 2.87 2.20
CA THR A 177 -12.26 1.87 1.99
C THR A 177 -12.86 0.53 1.62
N VAL A 178 -12.11 -0.30 0.89
CA VAL A 178 -12.52 -1.65 0.53
C VAL A 178 -12.85 -2.48 1.79
N HIS A 179 -12.14 -2.26 2.91
CA HIS A 179 -12.48 -2.86 4.21
C HIS A 179 -13.89 -2.48 4.70
N ARG A 180 -14.28 -1.21 4.61
CA ARG A 180 -15.62 -0.75 5.06
C ARG A 180 -16.70 -1.30 4.15
N VAL A 181 -16.44 -1.42 2.84
CA VAL A 181 -17.32 -2.08 1.87
C VAL A 181 -17.53 -3.56 2.21
N ILE A 182 -16.46 -4.34 2.40
CA ILE A 182 -16.54 -5.77 2.80
C ILE A 182 -17.33 -5.92 4.11
N LYS A 183 -16.98 -5.13 5.13
CA LYS A 183 -17.61 -5.19 6.46
C LYS A 183 -19.10 -4.79 6.44
N HIS A 184 -19.48 -3.85 5.56
CA HIS A 184 -20.87 -3.48 5.35
C HIS A 184 -21.70 -4.67 4.84
N TYR A 185 -21.20 -5.39 3.83
CA TYR A 185 -21.90 -6.55 3.27
C TYR A 185 -22.03 -7.72 4.25
N ASN A 186 -20.99 -8.01 5.04
CA ASN A 186 -21.05 -9.08 6.04
C ASN A 186 -22.12 -8.85 7.11
N LYS A 187 -22.27 -7.60 7.59
CA LYS A 187 -23.19 -7.25 8.69
C LYS A 187 -24.66 -7.48 8.36
N LEU A 188 -25.03 -7.49 7.08
CA LEU A 188 -26.44 -7.60 6.66
C LEU A 188 -26.95 -9.05 6.65
N THR A 189 -26.11 -10.05 6.98
CA THR A 189 -26.35 -11.52 6.94
C THR A 189 -26.93 -12.10 5.64
N GLN A 190 -27.21 -11.23 4.66
CA GLN A 190 -27.46 -11.54 3.27
C GLN A 190 -26.14 -11.56 2.50
N ARG A 191 -25.96 -12.51 1.58
CA ARG A 191 -24.85 -12.44 0.60
C ARG A 191 -25.06 -11.20 -0.27
N MET A 192 -24.26 -10.15 -0.04
CA MET A 192 -24.19 -8.88 -0.79
C MET A 192 -25.33 -8.67 -1.82
N PRO A 193 -26.50 -8.16 -1.39
CA PRO A 193 -27.55 -7.75 -2.30
C PRO A 193 -27.67 -6.22 -2.31
N LEU A 194 -27.51 -5.63 -3.49
CA LEU A 194 -28.26 -4.44 -3.94
C LEU A 194 -28.34 -3.21 -2.99
N ILE A 195 -27.39 -2.97 -2.08
CA ILE A 195 -27.29 -1.66 -1.40
C ILE A 195 -27.01 -0.53 -2.42
N TYR A 196 -26.43 -0.87 -3.57
CA TYR A 196 -26.35 0.03 -4.71
C TYR A 196 -27.75 0.45 -5.20
N VAL A 197 -28.75 -0.43 -5.23
CA VAL A 197 -30.16 -0.02 -5.48
C VAL A 197 -30.67 0.94 -4.41
N LYS A 198 -30.27 0.78 -3.13
CA LYS A 198 -30.61 1.77 -2.09
C LYS A 198 -29.88 3.12 -2.23
N LEU A 199 -28.66 3.13 -2.78
CA LEU A 199 -27.98 4.36 -3.20
C LEU A 199 -28.65 5.01 -4.42
N TYR A 200 -29.23 4.23 -5.35
CA TYR A 200 -30.02 4.77 -6.46
C TYR A 200 -31.39 5.31 -6.03
N THR A 201 -32.06 4.72 -5.04
CA THR A 201 -33.31 5.28 -4.49
C THR A 201 -33.14 6.61 -3.74
N TYR A 202 -31.90 7.07 -3.51
CA TYR A 202 -31.62 8.41 -2.95
C TYR A 202 -31.18 9.44 -4.00
N GLN A 203 -30.97 9.04 -5.27
CA GLN A 203 -30.57 9.93 -6.38
C GLN A 203 -31.57 9.95 -7.54
N ALA A 204 -32.63 9.13 -7.49
CA ALA A 204 -33.78 9.17 -8.38
C ALA A 204 -35.07 9.15 -7.53
N PRO A 205 -36.18 9.76 -7.98
CA PRO A 205 -37.47 9.63 -7.31
C PRO A 205 -37.89 8.15 -7.19
N PRO A 206 -38.69 7.78 -6.19
CA PRO A 206 -38.93 6.38 -5.83
C PRO A 206 -39.75 5.65 -6.89
N VAL A 207 -39.08 5.01 -7.85
CA VAL A 207 -39.71 4.08 -8.79
C VAL A 207 -39.71 2.66 -8.19
N PRO A 208 -40.88 2.00 -8.05
CA PRO A 208 -40.97 0.64 -7.54
C PRO A 208 -40.55 -0.38 -8.61
N HIS A 209 -39.24 -0.49 -8.88
CA HIS A 209 -38.72 -1.57 -9.71
C HIS A 209 -38.61 -2.88 -8.92
N PRO A 210 -39.05 -4.02 -9.48
CA PRO A 210 -38.87 -5.32 -8.85
C PRO A 210 -37.37 -5.64 -8.71
N GLN A 211 -37.00 -6.29 -7.61
CA GLN A 211 -35.62 -6.74 -7.36
C GLN A 211 -35.16 -7.65 -8.52
N PRO A 212 -33.99 -7.39 -9.15
CA PRO A 212 -33.52 -8.23 -10.25
C PRO A 212 -33.29 -9.68 -9.79
N PRO A 213 -33.43 -10.67 -10.69
CA PRO A 213 -33.38 -12.09 -10.32
C PRO A 213 -32.03 -12.47 -9.69
N PRO A 214 -31.97 -13.45 -8.78
CA PRO A 214 -30.74 -13.77 -8.03
C PRO A 214 -29.50 -14.07 -8.88
N ARG A 215 -29.66 -14.56 -10.11
CA ARG A 215 -28.55 -14.77 -11.06
C ARG A 215 -27.91 -13.46 -11.52
N GLN A 216 -28.70 -12.41 -11.72
CA GLN A 216 -28.22 -11.10 -12.12
C GLN A 216 -27.46 -10.41 -10.98
N GLN A 217 -27.97 -10.50 -9.74
CA GLN A 217 -27.30 -9.95 -8.55
C GLN A 217 -25.91 -10.54 -8.31
N ILE A 218 -25.73 -11.85 -8.58
CA ILE A 218 -24.44 -12.53 -8.48
C ILE A 218 -23.45 -11.96 -9.51
N ARG A 219 -23.86 -11.83 -10.78
CA ARG A 219 -23.01 -11.27 -11.84
C ARG A 219 -22.65 -9.79 -11.60
N GLU A 220 -23.59 -9.01 -11.07
CA GLU A 220 -23.36 -7.61 -10.66
C GLU A 220 -22.33 -7.50 -9.51
N LYS A 221 -22.33 -8.45 -8.57
CA LYS A 221 -21.30 -8.56 -7.53
C LYS A 221 -19.93 -8.88 -8.14
N GLU A 222 -19.85 -9.95 -8.93
CA GLU A 222 -18.59 -10.44 -9.53
C GLU A 222 -17.91 -9.34 -10.37
N ARG A 223 -18.69 -8.56 -11.12
CA ARG A 223 -18.19 -7.41 -11.89
C ARG A 223 -17.60 -6.30 -11.01
N LEU A 224 -18.19 -6.02 -9.85
CA LEU A 224 -17.64 -5.03 -8.92
C LEU A 224 -16.32 -5.51 -8.31
N GLU A 225 -16.25 -6.78 -7.92
CA GLU A 225 -15.04 -7.40 -7.37
C GLU A 225 -13.91 -7.41 -8.39
N SER A 226 -14.24 -7.73 -9.64
CA SER A 226 -13.32 -7.66 -10.79
C SER A 226 -12.82 -6.23 -11.02
N ASN A 227 -13.72 -5.23 -11.05
CA ASN A 227 -13.36 -3.82 -11.24
C ASN A 227 -12.46 -3.27 -10.12
N ILE A 228 -12.70 -3.68 -8.86
CA ILE A 228 -11.83 -3.32 -7.73
C ILE A 228 -10.45 -3.98 -7.90
N ALA A 229 -10.41 -5.26 -8.24
CA ALA A 229 -9.16 -6.02 -8.37
C ALA A 229 -8.30 -5.54 -9.55
N GLU A 230 -8.89 -5.22 -10.71
CA GLU A 230 -8.17 -4.63 -11.85
C GLU A 230 -7.44 -3.36 -11.42
N GLN A 231 -8.14 -2.41 -10.80
CA GLN A 231 -7.56 -1.14 -10.39
C GLN A 231 -6.47 -1.28 -9.31
N ILE A 232 -6.55 -2.31 -8.46
CA ILE A 232 -5.48 -2.68 -7.51
C ILE A 232 -4.24 -3.14 -8.27
N PHE A 233 -4.39 -4.09 -9.21
CA PHE A 233 -3.25 -4.58 -10.01
C PHE A 233 -2.67 -3.49 -10.92
N ARG A 234 -3.48 -2.54 -11.39
CA ARG A 234 -3.00 -1.39 -12.14
C ARG A 234 -2.13 -0.46 -11.28
N ALA A 235 -2.56 -0.14 -10.05
CA ALA A 235 -1.76 0.59 -9.09
C ALA A 235 -0.44 -0.12 -8.75
N LEU A 236 -0.48 -1.45 -8.53
CA LEU A 236 0.70 -2.25 -8.24
C LEU A 236 1.67 -2.31 -9.43
N SER A 237 1.17 -2.54 -10.64
CA SER A 237 1.98 -2.54 -11.87
C SER A 237 2.70 -1.20 -12.04
N TYR A 238 2.03 -0.07 -11.80
CA TYR A 238 2.66 1.25 -11.81
C TYR A 238 3.81 1.36 -10.78
N ILE A 239 3.55 1.13 -9.48
CA ILE A 239 4.59 1.33 -8.46
C ILE A 239 5.74 0.32 -8.58
N HIS A 240 5.47 -0.92 -9.01
CA HIS A 240 6.49 -1.95 -9.18
C HIS A 240 7.35 -1.71 -10.42
N ARG A 241 6.74 -1.49 -11.59
CA ARG A 241 7.45 -1.39 -12.88
C ARG A 241 7.95 0.00 -13.22
N SER A 242 7.16 1.03 -12.92
CA SER A 242 7.50 2.42 -13.33
C SER A 242 8.36 3.14 -12.29
N ILE A 243 8.20 2.78 -10.99
CA ILE A 243 8.84 3.50 -9.86
C ILE A 243 9.82 2.61 -9.08
N GLY A 244 9.70 1.27 -9.15
CA GLY A 244 10.58 0.34 -8.42
C GLY A 244 10.31 0.25 -6.91
N VAL A 245 9.11 0.66 -6.47
CA VAL A 245 8.71 0.73 -5.06
C VAL A 245 7.81 -0.44 -4.68
N CYS A 246 8.15 -1.13 -3.60
CA CYS A 246 7.27 -2.08 -2.93
C CYS A 246 6.48 -1.36 -1.81
N HIS A 247 5.18 -1.63 -1.71
CA HIS A 247 4.29 -0.97 -0.74
C HIS A 247 4.43 -1.56 0.66
N ARG A 248 4.54 -2.89 0.76
CA ARG A 248 4.77 -3.65 2.01
C ARG A 248 3.68 -3.53 3.07
N ASP A 249 2.46 -3.12 2.67
CA ASP A 249 1.27 -3.13 3.53
C ASP A 249 -0.04 -3.04 2.72
N ILE A 250 -0.14 -3.84 1.65
CA ILE A 250 -1.39 -3.95 0.87
C ILE A 250 -2.44 -4.69 1.70
N LYS A 251 -3.59 -4.03 1.92
CA LYS A 251 -4.72 -4.53 2.72
C LYS A 251 -5.98 -3.74 2.40
N PRO A 252 -7.19 -4.25 2.68
CA PRO A 252 -8.45 -3.57 2.33
C PRO A 252 -8.63 -2.20 2.99
N GLN A 253 -7.92 -1.89 4.07
CA GLN A 253 -7.93 -0.56 4.72
C GLN A 253 -7.13 0.48 3.93
N ASN A 254 -6.07 0.07 3.23
CA ASN A 254 -5.17 0.94 2.45
C ASN A 254 -5.60 1.08 0.98
N LEU A 255 -6.80 0.58 0.67
CA LEU A 255 -7.44 0.64 -0.63
C LEU A 255 -8.69 1.49 -0.48
N LEU A 256 -8.58 2.76 -0.87
CA LEU A 256 -9.68 3.70 -0.84
C LEU A 256 -10.59 3.48 -2.04
N VAL A 257 -11.88 3.71 -1.88
CA VAL A 257 -12.89 3.56 -2.94
C VAL A 257 -13.89 4.71 -2.90
N ASN A 258 -14.21 5.27 -4.07
CA ASN A 258 -15.34 6.18 -4.21
C ASN A 258 -16.57 5.36 -4.67
N PRO A 259 -17.62 5.22 -3.83
CA PRO A 259 -18.78 4.39 -4.16
C PRO A 259 -19.67 4.96 -5.28
N HIS A 260 -19.47 6.22 -5.69
CA HIS A 260 -20.25 6.84 -6.77
C HIS A 260 -19.60 6.68 -8.16
N THR A 261 -18.27 6.66 -8.21
CA THR A 261 -17.47 6.54 -9.44
C THR A 261 -16.84 5.16 -9.62
N HIS A 262 -16.84 4.33 -8.56
CA HIS A 262 -16.15 3.04 -8.46
C HIS A 262 -14.62 3.14 -8.69
N GLN A 263 -14.04 4.33 -8.54
CA GLN A 263 -12.60 4.52 -8.59
C GLN A 263 -11.96 3.98 -7.30
N VAL A 264 -10.91 3.18 -7.46
CA VAL A 264 -10.07 2.64 -6.37
C VAL A 264 -8.70 3.32 -6.39
N LYS A 265 -8.21 3.71 -5.21
CA LYS A 265 -6.93 4.39 -5.01
C LYS A 265 -6.13 3.77 -3.85
N LEU A 266 -4.89 3.40 -4.13
CA LEU A 266 -3.93 2.91 -3.15
C LEU A 266 -3.39 4.08 -2.30
N CYS A 267 -3.30 3.90 -0.98
CA CYS A 267 -2.84 4.90 -0.02
C CYS A 267 -1.93 4.30 1.08
N ASP A 268 -1.37 5.17 1.93
CA ASP A 268 -0.50 4.83 3.07
C ASP A 268 0.86 4.23 2.68
N PHE A 269 1.70 5.05 2.06
CA PHE A 269 3.07 4.68 1.67
C PHE A 269 4.07 4.76 2.84
N GLY A 270 3.60 4.85 4.08
CA GLY A 270 4.44 4.87 5.30
C GLY A 270 5.33 3.63 5.45
N SER A 271 4.88 2.48 4.94
CA SER A 271 5.66 1.23 4.90
C SER A 271 6.50 1.05 3.64
N ALA A 272 6.35 1.90 2.62
CA ALA A 272 6.94 1.66 1.31
C ALA A 272 8.48 1.74 1.30
N LYS A 273 9.14 1.03 0.38
CA LYS A 273 10.58 1.13 0.12
C LYS A 273 10.89 0.77 -1.34
N VAL A 274 11.85 1.46 -1.95
CA VAL A 274 12.58 0.93 -3.12
C VAL A 274 13.38 -0.28 -2.66
N LEU A 275 13.20 -1.43 -3.32
CA LEU A 275 13.93 -2.65 -2.98
C LEU A 275 15.16 -2.79 -3.89
N VAL A 276 16.34 -2.69 -3.29
CA VAL A 276 17.63 -2.86 -3.99
C VAL A 276 18.08 -4.31 -3.79
N LYS A 277 18.47 -4.98 -4.88
CA LYS A 277 18.93 -6.37 -4.84
C LYS A 277 20.23 -6.48 -4.04
N GLY A 278 20.26 -7.41 -3.07
CA GLY A 278 21.39 -7.60 -2.15
C GLY A 278 21.38 -6.68 -0.92
N GLU A 279 20.46 -5.72 -0.82
CA GLU A 279 20.22 -5.00 0.44
C GLU A 279 19.23 -5.75 1.33
N PRO A 280 19.55 -6.04 2.60
CA PRO A 280 18.60 -6.65 3.53
C PRO A 280 17.48 -5.67 3.93
N ASN A 281 16.29 -6.21 4.16
CA ASN A 281 15.10 -5.48 4.55
C ASN A 281 14.45 -6.12 5.79
N ILE A 282 13.73 -5.32 6.58
CA ILE A 282 12.99 -5.81 7.74
C ILE A 282 11.89 -6.79 7.28
N SER A 283 11.90 -8.00 7.82
CA SER A 283 10.94 -9.08 7.52
C SER A 283 9.62 -8.94 8.29
N TYR A 284 9.64 -8.38 9.51
CA TYR A 284 8.44 -8.07 10.28
C TYR A 284 7.73 -6.81 9.74
N ILE A 285 7.15 -6.95 8.55
CA ILE A 285 6.42 -5.92 7.80
C ILE A 285 5.11 -6.54 7.26
N CYS A 286 4.24 -5.75 6.61
CA CYS A 286 2.86 -6.10 6.25
C CYS A 286 1.94 -6.39 7.45
N SER A 287 0.68 -5.99 7.32
CA SER A 287 -0.41 -6.40 8.21
C SER A 287 -0.66 -7.91 8.11
N ARG A 288 -0.79 -8.58 9.27
CA ARG A 288 -0.58 -10.03 9.42
C ARG A 288 -1.36 -10.92 8.44
N TYR A 289 -2.67 -10.71 8.26
CA TYR A 289 -3.52 -11.56 7.40
C TYR A 289 -3.12 -11.51 5.91
N TYR A 290 -2.40 -10.46 5.50
CA TYR A 290 -1.94 -10.21 4.14
C TYR A 290 -0.43 -10.45 3.98
N ARG A 291 0.27 -10.88 5.05
CA ARG A 291 1.72 -11.09 5.06
C ARG A 291 2.10 -12.32 4.24
N ALA A 292 3.05 -12.15 3.34
CA ALA A 292 3.59 -13.21 2.50
C ALA A 292 4.40 -14.24 3.33
N PRO A 293 4.38 -15.53 2.97
CA PRO A 293 4.99 -16.58 3.79
C PRO A 293 6.49 -16.41 3.96
N GLU A 294 7.23 -15.92 2.96
CA GLU A 294 8.66 -15.60 3.08
C GLU A 294 8.99 -14.61 4.19
N LEU A 295 8.10 -13.65 4.46
CA LEU A 295 8.24 -12.70 5.57
C LEU A 295 8.01 -13.38 6.93
N ILE A 296 7.16 -14.41 6.97
CA ILE A 296 6.93 -15.24 8.16
C ILE A 296 8.12 -16.16 8.41
N PHE A 297 8.74 -16.69 7.35
CA PHE A 297 10.03 -17.39 7.37
C PHE A 297 11.23 -16.45 7.63
N GLY A 298 11.01 -15.16 7.85
CA GLY A 298 12.04 -14.20 8.25
C GLY A 298 12.96 -13.72 7.12
N ALA A 299 12.61 -13.92 5.85
CA ALA A 299 13.41 -13.48 4.71
C ALA A 299 13.66 -11.96 4.74
N THR A 300 14.91 -11.55 4.54
CA THR A 300 15.33 -10.14 4.45
C THR A 300 15.54 -9.69 3.00
N GLU A 301 15.80 -10.62 2.09
CA GLU A 301 15.96 -10.41 0.64
C GLU A 301 14.69 -10.81 -0.13
N TYR A 302 13.57 -10.13 0.18
CA TYR A 302 12.31 -10.27 -0.55
C TYR A 302 12.19 -9.25 -1.69
N THR A 303 11.23 -9.47 -2.59
CA THR A 303 10.94 -8.61 -3.75
C THR A 303 9.54 -7.99 -3.66
N THR A 304 9.12 -7.24 -4.67
CA THR A 304 7.75 -6.73 -4.84
C THR A 304 6.68 -7.84 -4.87
N ALA A 305 7.07 -9.11 -5.03
CA ALA A 305 6.16 -10.27 -4.99
C ALA A 305 5.40 -10.43 -3.65
N ILE A 306 5.84 -9.78 -2.56
CA ILE A 306 5.08 -9.75 -1.31
C ILE A 306 3.76 -8.97 -1.45
N ASP A 307 3.74 -7.88 -2.23
CA ASP A 307 2.52 -7.10 -2.48
C ASP A 307 1.54 -7.90 -3.36
N ILE A 308 2.06 -8.74 -4.26
CA ILE A 308 1.26 -9.65 -5.11
C ILE A 308 0.54 -10.69 -4.25
N TRP A 309 1.24 -11.29 -3.29
CA TRP A 309 0.62 -12.18 -2.31
C TRP A 309 -0.48 -11.46 -1.50
N SER A 310 -0.16 -10.27 -0.97
CA SER A 310 -1.13 -9.45 -0.22
C SER A 310 -2.36 -9.11 -1.07
N ALA A 311 -2.19 -8.79 -2.35
CA ALA A 311 -3.29 -8.57 -3.29
C ALA A 311 -4.11 -9.84 -3.56
N GLY A 312 -3.47 -11.01 -3.63
CA GLY A 312 -4.14 -12.31 -3.65
C GLY A 312 -5.02 -12.55 -2.41
N CYS A 313 -4.52 -12.21 -1.22
CA CYS A 313 -5.31 -12.24 0.01
C CYS A 313 -6.51 -11.27 -0.02
N VAL A 314 -6.33 -10.05 -0.54
CA VAL A 314 -7.41 -9.07 -0.71
C VAL A 314 -8.47 -9.55 -1.71
N LEU A 315 -8.07 -10.12 -2.84
CA LEU A 315 -8.98 -10.70 -3.83
C LEU A 315 -9.77 -11.87 -3.23
N ALA A 316 -9.09 -12.78 -2.52
CA ALA A 316 -9.76 -13.87 -1.82
C ALA A 316 -10.75 -13.36 -0.75
N GLU A 317 -10.38 -12.32 0.02
CA GLU A 317 -11.26 -11.71 1.03
C GLU A 317 -12.49 -11.04 0.42
N LEU A 318 -12.36 -10.34 -0.71
CA LEU A 318 -13.50 -9.82 -1.47
C LEU A 318 -14.46 -10.96 -1.83
N LEU A 319 -13.95 -11.96 -2.55
CA LEU A 319 -14.71 -13.08 -3.08
C LEU A 319 -15.40 -13.93 -1.99
N LEU A 320 -14.76 -14.11 -0.83
CA LEU A 320 -15.27 -14.86 0.32
C LEU A 320 -16.11 -14.02 1.29
N GLY A 321 -15.94 -12.70 1.27
CA GLY A 321 -16.42 -11.77 2.29
C GLY A 321 -15.58 -11.75 3.58
N GLN A 322 -14.63 -12.66 3.78
CA GLN A 322 -13.83 -12.76 5.02
C GLN A 322 -12.36 -13.09 4.72
N PRO A 323 -11.41 -12.69 5.58
CA PRO A 323 -9.99 -12.96 5.36
C PRO A 323 -9.71 -14.46 5.17
N LEU A 324 -8.96 -14.81 4.12
CA LEU A 324 -8.62 -16.21 3.82
C LEU A 324 -7.67 -16.82 4.87
N PHE A 325 -6.78 -16.02 5.45
CA PHE A 325 -5.76 -16.46 6.41
C PHE A 325 -5.80 -15.64 7.71
N PRO A 326 -6.75 -15.89 8.63
CA PRO A 326 -6.93 -15.10 9.85
C PRO A 326 -6.07 -15.59 11.04
N GLY A 327 -4.73 -15.49 10.97
CA GLY A 327 -3.83 -15.99 12.02
C GLY A 327 -3.72 -15.09 13.28
N GLU A 328 -3.76 -15.69 14.47
CA GLU A 328 -3.63 -14.96 15.75
C GLU A 328 -2.18 -14.58 16.12
N SER A 329 -1.20 -15.33 15.62
CA SER A 329 0.24 -15.06 15.71
C SER A 329 0.93 -15.24 14.35
N GLY A 330 2.25 -15.03 14.29
CA GLY A 330 3.03 -15.35 13.08
C GLY A 330 3.04 -16.84 12.74
N VAL A 331 2.98 -17.71 13.77
CA VAL A 331 2.91 -19.17 13.60
C VAL A 331 1.52 -19.56 13.10
N ASP A 332 0.46 -19.04 13.72
CA ASP A 332 -0.91 -19.35 13.31
C ASP A 332 -1.21 -18.85 11.90
N GLN A 333 -0.60 -17.72 11.50
CA GLN A 333 -0.69 -17.23 10.12
C GLN A 333 -0.13 -18.26 9.12
N LEU A 334 1.00 -18.90 9.43
CA LEU A 334 1.56 -19.98 8.60
C LEU A 334 0.66 -21.23 8.63
N VAL A 335 0.06 -21.55 9.77
CA VAL A 335 -0.90 -22.66 9.90
C VAL A 335 -2.15 -22.44 9.03
N GLU A 336 -2.72 -21.23 8.99
CA GLU A 336 -3.85 -20.93 8.09
C GLU A 336 -3.46 -21.06 6.61
N ILE A 337 -2.26 -20.64 6.24
CA ILE A 337 -1.76 -20.83 4.86
C ILE A 337 -1.61 -22.31 4.53
N ILE A 338 -1.00 -23.12 5.42
CA ILE A 338 -0.79 -24.56 5.24
C ILE A 338 -2.11 -25.34 5.15
N LYS A 339 -3.18 -24.92 5.85
CA LYS A 339 -4.51 -25.53 5.71
C LYS A 339 -5.09 -25.43 4.29
N VAL A 340 -4.67 -24.43 3.52
CA VAL A 340 -5.14 -24.14 2.16
C VAL A 340 -4.16 -24.67 1.12
N LEU A 341 -2.89 -24.25 1.17
CA LEU A 341 -1.87 -24.61 0.18
C LEU A 341 -1.25 -25.99 0.43
N GLY A 342 -1.47 -26.59 1.59
CA GLY A 342 -0.74 -27.77 2.05
C GLY A 342 0.61 -27.40 2.63
N THR A 343 1.38 -28.41 3.02
CA THR A 343 2.73 -28.21 3.57
C THR A 343 3.70 -27.82 2.45
N PRO A 344 4.46 -26.72 2.59
CA PRO A 344 5.41 -26.32 1.55
C PRO A 344 6.52 -27.37 1.39
N THR A 345 6.89 -27.60 0.14
CA THR A 345 8.04 -28.45 -0.23
C THR A 345 9.37 -27.83 0.23
N ARG A 346 10.43 -28.62 0.26
CA ARG A 346 11.78 -28.14 0.63
C ARG A 346 12.26 -27.07 -0.35
N GLU A 347 11.91 -27.23 -1.61
CA GLU A 347 12.23 -26.34 -2.73
C GLU A 347 11.51 -24.99 -2.55
N GLU A 348 10.21 -25.00 -2.22
CA GLU A 348 9.45 -23.79 -1.90
C GLU A 348 10.00 -23.07 -0.65
N ILE A 349 10.32 -23.80 0.43
CA ILE A 349 10.94 -23.22 1.63
C ILE A 349 12.26 -22.52 1.25
N LYS A 350 13.11 -23.17 0.44
CA LYS A 350 14.37 -22.59 -0.03
C LYS A 350 14.16 -21.37 -0.94
N CYS A 351 13.11 -21.33 -1.74
CA CYS A 351 12.73 -20.17 -2.55
C CYS A 351 12.18 -19.01 -1.71
N MET A 352 11.54 -19.29 -0.57
CA MET A 352 11.05 -18.28 0.38
C MET A 352 12.16 -17.71 1.27
N ASN A 353 12.99 -18.57 1.88
CA ASN A 353 14.17 -18.16 2.63
C ASN A 353 15.25 -19.25 2.55
N PRO A 354 16.35 -19.03 1.80
CA PRO A 354 17.41 -20.03 1.64
C PRO A 354 18.20 -20.29 2.94
N ASN A 355 18.14 -19.37 3.91
CA ASN A 355 18.80 -19.47 5.21
C ASN A 355 17.93 -20.17 6.27
N TYR A 356 16.71 -20.58 5.93
CA TYR A 356 15.81 -21.25 6.87
C TYR A 356 16.17 -22.74 6.99
N THR A 357 16.78 -23.11 8.12
CA THR A 357 17.35 -24.45 8.38
C THR A 357 16.48 -25.34 9.29
N GLU A 358 15.43 -24.78 9.90
CA GLU A 358 14.64 -25.45 10.94
C GLU A 358 13.26 -25.92 10.46
N PHE A 359 12.55 -26.62 11.36
CA PHE A 359 11.19 -27.16 11.23
C PHE A 359 10.95 -28.32 10.24
N LYS A 360 10.42 -29.42 10.80
CA LYS A 360 9.61 -30.40 10.07
C LYS A 360 8.14 -30.08 10.33
N PHE A 361 7.44 -29.61 9.30
CA PHE A 361 5.99 -29.48 9.35
C PHE A 361 5.31 -30.86 9.26
N PRO A 362 4.14 -31.06 9.91
CA PRO A 362 3.30 -32.21 9.60
C PRO A 362 2.92 -32.16 8.11
N GLN A 363 2.81 -33.32 7.46
CA GLN A 363 2.46 -33.38 6.04
C GLN A 363 0.95 -33.23 5.86
N ILE A 364 0.55 -32.07 5.35
CA ILE A 364 -0.84 -31.67 5.11
C ILE A 364 -1.00 -31.51 3.59
N LYS A 365 -2.01 -32.18 3.03
CA LYS A 365 -2.33 -32.05 1.60
C LYS A 365 -3.06 -30.73 1.36
N ALA A 366 -2.76 -30.07 0.24
CA ALA A 366 -3.45 -28.88 -0.22
C ALA A 366 -4.97 -29.09 -0.26
N HIS A 367 -5.73 -28.09 0.17
CA HIS A 367 -7.18 -28.10 0.04
C HIS A 367 -7.56 -27.65 -1.37
N PRO A 368 -8.36 -28.41 -2.14
CA PRO A 368 -8.70 -28.02 -3.51
C PRO A 368 -9.44 -26.67 -3.53
N TRP A 369 -8.92 -25.70 -4.29
CA TRP A 369 -9.45 -24.33 -4.33
C TRP A 369 -10.97 -24.24 -4.57
N HIS A 370 -11.51 -25.11 -5.44
CA HIS A 370 -12.95 -25.21 -5.74
C HIS A 370 -13.84 -25.63 -4.54
N LYS A 371 -13.25 -26.05 -3.42
CA LYS A 371 -13.94 -26.34 -2.15
C LYS A 371 -13.84 -25.21 -1.13
N ILE A 372 -12.85 -24.32 -1.28
CA ILE A 372 -12.67 -23.11 -0.46
C ILE A 372 -13.68 -22.06 -0.91
N PHE A 373 -13.78 -21.85 -2.23
CA PHE A 373 -14.78 -20.99 -2.83
C PHE A 373 -16.12 -21.71 -3.01
N HIS A 374 -17.19 -20.94 -3.11
CA HIS A 374 -18.53 -21.48 -3.29
C HIS A 374 -18.72 -22.00 -4.73
N LYS A 375 -19.51 -23.07 -4.93
CA LYS A 375 -19.71 -23.77 -6.23
C LYS A 375 -20.19 -22.92 -7.43
N ARG A 376 -20.54 -21.65 -7.23
CA ARG A 376 -20.96 -20.72 -8.30
C ARG A 376 -19.89 -19.69 -8.66
N MET A 377 -18.75 -19.69 -7.96
CA MET A 377 -17.63 -18.79 -8.23
C MET A 377 -17.12 -19.01 -9.66
N PRO A 378 -16.85 -17.94 -10.43
CA PRO A 378 -16.20 -18.06 -11.74
C PRO A 378 -14.85 -18.81 -11.62
N PRO A 379 -14.62 -19.86 -12.43
CA PRO A 379 -13.35 -20.60 -12.42
C PRO A 379 -12.12 -19.70 -12.60
N GLU A 380 -12.25 -18.64 -13.38
CA GLU A 380 -11.21 -17.66 -13.70
C GLU A 380 -10.83 -16.83 -12.47
N ALA A 381 -11.78 -16.56 -11.56
CA ALA A 381 -11.52 -15.89 -10.29
C ALA A 381 -10.67 -16.78 -9.37
N VAL A 382 -11.01 -18.07 -9.32
CA VAL A 382 -10.31 -19.09 -8.53
C VAL A 382 -8.91 -19.34 -9.09
N ASP A 383 -8.76 -19.42 -10.41
CA ASP A 383 -7.48 -19.56 -11.10
C ASP A 383 -6.57 -18.36 -10.81
N LEU A 384 -7.08 -17.12 -10.93
CA LEU A 384 -6.30 -15.92 -10.61
C LEU A 384 -5.81 -15.92 -9.16
N VAL A 385 -6.66 -16.22 -8.18
CA VAL A 385 -6.23 -16.32 -6.77
C VAL A 385 -5.14 -17.38 -6.61
N SER A 386 -5.26 -18.54 -7.28
CA SER A 386 -4.26 -19.59 -7.21
C SER A 386 -2.90 -19.18 -7.80
N ARG A 387 -2.88 -18.35 -8.86
CA ARG A 387 -1.64 -17.80 -9.46
C ARG A 387 -0.97 -16.73 -8.60
N LEU A 388 -1.74 -16.03 -7.75
CA LEU A 388 -1.23 -15.02 -6.83
C LEU A 388 -0.70 -15.62 -5.53
N LEU A 389 -1.38 -16.65 -5.01
CA LEU A 389 -1.08 -17.29 -3.72
C LEU A 389 -0.20 -18.53 -3.88
N GLN A 390 1.02 -18.32 -4.39
CA GLN A 390 2.08 -19.32 -4.50
C GLN A 390 3.12 -19.15 -3.38
N TYR A 391 3.65 -20.25 -2.82
CA TYR A 391 4.73 -20.19 -1.84
C TYR A 391 5.99 -19.56 -2.44
N SER A 392 6.54 -20.16 -3.51
CA SER A 392 7.69 -19.63 -4.24
C SER A 392 7.40 -18.23 -4.81
N PRO A 393 8.07 -17.15 -4.36
CA PRO A 393 7.71 -15.78 -4.74
C PRO A 393 7.84 -15.50 -6.24
N ASN A 394 8.75 -16.20 -6.91
CA ASN A 394 8.99 -16.13 -8.35
C ASN A 394 7.98 -16.89 -9.22
N LEU A 395 7.08 -17.69 -8.63
CA LEU A 395 5.98 -18.36 -9.35
C LEU A 395 4.67 -17.57 -9.28
N ARG A 396 4.61 -16.50 -8.48
CA ARG A 396 3.46 -15.58 -8.45
C ARG A 396 3.42 -14.79 -9.75
N CYS A 397 2.26 -14.69 -10.38
CA CYS A 397 2.10 -13.82 -11.56
C CYS A 397 2.35 -12.35 -11.19
N THR A 398 2.94 -11.55 -12.09
CA THR A 398 3.13 -10.13 -11.79
C THR A 398 1.80 -9.38 -11.83
N ALA A 399 1.76 -8.17 -11.28
CA ALA A 399 0.57 -7.32 -11.37
C ALA A 399 0.17 -7.03 -12.84
N LEU A 400 1.13 -6.95 -13.76
CA LEU A 400 0.85 -6.80 -15.19
C LEU A 400 0.25 -8.07 -15.80
N ASP A 401 0.77 -9.24 -15.46
CA ASP A 401 0.22 -10.52 -15.92
C ASP A 401 -1.22 -10.70 -15.41
N ALA A 402 -1.46 -10.34 -14.15
CA ALA A 402 -2.78 -10.35 -13.54
C ALA A 402 -3.77 -9.48 -14.33
N LEU A 403 -3.40 -8.26 -14.75
CA LEU A 403 -4.26 -7.40 -15.58
C LEU A 403 -4.66 -8.04 -16.93
N THR A 404 -3.82 -8.92 -17.48
CA THR A 404 -4.13 -9.67 -18.72
C THR A 404 -4.94 -10.95 -18.48
N HIS A 405 -5.26 -11.30 -17.24
CA HIS A 405 -5.97 -12.53 -16.90
C HIS A 405 -7.42 -12.55 -17.44
N PRO A 406 -7.96 -13.70 -17.88
CA PRO A 406 -9.33 -13.82 -18.38
C PRO A 406 -10.43 -13.38 -17.40
N PHE A 407 -10.13 -13.38 -16.10
CA PHE A 407 -11.03 -12.85 -15.05
C PHE A 407 -11.43 -11.38 -15.28
N PHE A 408 -10.61 -10.60 -15.99
CA PHE A 408 -10.89 -9.21 -16.31
C PHE A 408 -11.48 -8.99 -17.73
N ASP A 409 -11.75 -10.05 -18.50
CA ASP A 409 -12.20 -9.92 -19.88
C ASP A 409 -13.58 -9.23 -20.00
N GLU A 410 -14.51 -9.44 -19.05
CA GLU A 410 -15.79 -8.70 -19.04
C GLU A 410 -15.56 -7.18 -18.90
N LEU A 411 -14.51 -6.74 -18.21
CA LEU A 411 -14.18 -5.31 -18.09
C LEU A 411 -13.61 -4.72 -19.38
N ARG A 412 -13.06 -5.56 -20.26
CA ARG A 412 -12.53 -5.16 -21.58
C ARG A 412 -13.61 -5.13 -22.67
N ASP A 413 -14.85 -5.51 -22.38
CA ASP A 413 -16.01 -5.33 -23.27
C ASP A 413 -16.56 -3.89 -23.17
N GLN A 414 -16.66 -3.21 -24.31
CA GLN A 414 -17.21 -1.85 -24.41
C GLN A 414 -18.72 -1.78 -24.05
N SER A 415 -19.43 -2.91 -24.09
CA SER A 415 -20.83 -3.03 -23.67
C SER A 415 -21.00 -3.04 -22.14
N THR A 416 -19.94 -3.38 -21.40
CA THR A 416 -20.00 -3.57 -19.95
C THR A 416 -20.33 -2.27 -19.22
N ARG A 417 -21.26 -2.38 -18.27
CA ARG A 417 -21.71 -1.31 -17.39
C ARG A 417 -21.57 -1.73 -15.94
N LEU A 418 -21.41 -0.76 -15.06
CA LEU A 418 -21.62 -0.95 -13.64
C LEU A 418 -23.07 -1.45 -13.39
N PRO A 419 -23.36 -2.08 -12.23
CA PRO A 419 -24.72 -2.53 -11.87
C PRO A 419 -25.83 -1.46 -11.94
N ASN A 420 -25.43 -0.20 -12.04
CA ASN A 420 -26.26 1.00 -12.08
C ASN A 420 -26.53 1.53 -13.51
N GLY A 421 -26.08 0.82 -14.55
CA GLY A 421 -26.18 1.24 -15.95
C GLY A 421 -25.17 2.31 -16.39
N ARG A 422 -24.43 2.94 -15.47
CA ARG A 422 -23.32 3.86 -15.80
C ARG A 422 -22.14 3.08 -16.41
N PHE A 423 -21.32 3.79 -17.17
CA PHE A 423 -20.04 3.29 -17.67
C PHE A 423 -19.08 2.92 -16.53
N LEU A 424 -18.18 1.97 -16.80
CA LEU A 424 -17.03 1.71 -15.94
C LEU A 424 -16.17 2.99 -15.79
N PRO A 425 -15.44 3.17 -14.68
CA PRO A 425 -14.41 4.21 -14.61
C PRO A 425 -13.34 3.98 -15.70
N PRO A 426 -12.49 4.97 -16.02
CA PRO A 426 -11.42 4.80 -16.99
C PRO A 426 -10.41 3.72 -16.53
N LEU A 427 -10.50 2.51 -17.10
CA LEU A 427 -9.60 1.38 -16.80
C LEU A 427 -8.38 1.35 -17.73
N PHE A 428 -8.58 1.70 -19.00
CA PHE A 428 -7.56 1.58 -20.07
C PHE A 428 -6.88 2.91 -20.43
N ASN A 429 -7.06 3.95 -19.63
CA ASN A 429 -6.44 5.27 -19.82
C ASN A 429 -5.00 5.30 -19.25
N PHE A 430 -4.13 4.44 -19.75
CA PHE A 430 -2.69 4.47 -19.44
C PHE A 430 -2.12 5.85 -19.80
N LYS A 431 -1.29 6.45 -18.94
CA LYS A 431 -0.72 7.78 -19.21
C LYS A 431 0.49 7.71 -20.16
N PRO A 432 0.55 8.57 -21.20
CA PRO A 432 1.82 8.91 -21.85
C PRO A 432 2.71 9.70 -20.87
N HIS A 433 4.01 9.70 -21.11
CA HIS A 433 4.95 10.35 -20.22
C HIS A 433 4.80 11.89 -20.28
N GLY A 434 4.03 12.45 -19.35
CA GLY A 434 4.22 13.83 -18.93
C GLY A 434 5.48 13.89 -18.09
N MET A 435 6.60 14.31 -18.68
CA MET A 435 7.77 14.67 -17.89
C MET A 435 7.37 15.81 -16.93
N LYS A 436 7.17 15.47 -15.64
CA LYS A 436 7.76 16.32 -14.61
C LYS A 436 9.27 16.19 -14.85
N SER A 437 9.85 17.13 -15.59
CA SER A 437 11.29 17.13 -15.85
C SER A 437 11.99 16.97 -14.51
N LEU A 438 12.93 16.03 -14.39
CA LEU A 438 13.66 15.82 -13.13
C LEU A 438 14.40 17.10 -12.70
N GLU A 439 14.70 17.98 -13.66
CA GLU A 439 15.21 19.35 -13.52
C GLU A 439 14.24 20.34 -12.84
N GLN A 440 12.95 20.03 -12.69
CA GLN A 440 11.95 20.83 -11.94
C GLN A 440 11.77 20.34 -10.49
N LEU A 441 12.53 19.32 -10.05
CA LEU A 441 12.55 18.88 -8.66
C LEU A 441 13.80 19.45 -7.96
N PRO A 442 13.66 20.39 -7.00
CA PRO A 442 14.79 21.16 -6.45
C PRO A 442 15.76 20.39 -5.55
N PHE A 443 15.77 19.05 -5.57
CA PHE A 443 16.53 18.20 -4.64
C PHE A 443 17.24 17.02 -5.31
N TYR A 444 17.71 17.19 -6.56
CA TYR A 444 18.43 16.14 -7.30
C TYR A 444 19.84 15.84 -6.75
N LEU A 445 20.38 16.69 -5.88
CA LEU A 445 21.77 16.60 -5.38
C LEU A 445 21.97 15.67 -4.17
N ASP A 446 20.90 15.08 -3.62
CA ASP A 446 20.91 14.43 -2.30
C ASP A 446 20.52 12.93 -2.33
N LEU A 447 20.66 12.28 -3.49
CA LEU A 447 20.73 10.83 -3.57
C LEU A 447 22.17 10.38 -3.27
N PRO A 448 22.38 9.32 -2.46
CA PRO A 448 23.73 8.85 -2.17
C PRO A 448 24.46 8.45 -3.45
N SER A 449 25.73 8.83 -3.57
CA SER A 449 26.56 8.70 -4.79
C SER A 449 26.73 7.26 -5.30
N SER A 450 26.31 6.26 -4.53
CA SER A 450 26.24 4.84 -4.90
C SER A 450 25.02 4.49 -5.76
N LEU A 451 23.98 5.34 -5.83
CA LEU A 451 22.85 5.13 -6.71
C LEU A 451 23.25 5.51 -8.15
N ASN A 452 23.80 4.54 -8.88
CA ASN A 452 24.36 4.76 -10.21
C ASN A 452 23.24 5.02 -11.24
N LEU A 453 22.87 6.31 -11.40
CA LEU A 453 21.71 6.77 -12.18
C LEU A 453 21.72 6.35 -13.66
N LYS A 454 22.85 5.87 -14.19
CA LYS A 454 22.97 5.32 -15.55
C LYS A 454 22.04 4.12 -15.80
N LEU A 455 21.54 3.43 -14.77
CA LEU A 455 20.54 2.37 -14.90
C LEU A 455 19.08 2.86 -14.99
N LEU A 456 18.79 4.13 -14.66
CA LEU A 456 17.44 4.70 -14.73
C LEU A 456 17.13 5.39 -16.07
N VAL A 457 18.15 5.84 -16.81
CA VAL A 457 18.01 6.54 -18.10
C VAL A 457 18.62 5.71 -19.25
N GLY A 458 18.25 4.43 -19.31
CA GLY A 458 18.59 3.56 -20.43
C GLY A 458 17.72 3.80 -21.66
N CYS A 459 17.87 4.93 -22.37
CA CYS A 459 17.53 5.10 -23.79
C CYS A 459 18.00 6.46 -24.33
N GLU A 460 19.01 6.49 -25.22
CA GLU A 460 19.46 7.71 -25.92
C GLU A 460 18.77 7.92 -27.29
N THR A 461 17.76 7.12 -27.64
CA THR A 461 17.06 7.24 -28.93
C THR A 461 15.75 8.00 -28.79
N ALA A 462 15.71 9.21 -29.34
CA ALA A 462 14.51 10.02 -29.50
C ALA A 462 13.55 9.43 -30.57
N ALA A 463 12.81 8.38 -30.20
CA ALA A 463 11.72 7.85 -31.00
C ALA A 463 10.65 7.17 -30.11
N CYS A 464 9.38 7.48 -30.38
CA CYS A 464 8.17 6.96 -29.72
C CYS A 464 7.93 7.42 -28.26
N PRO A 465 7.00 8.36 -28.02
CA PRO A 465 6.47 8.64 -26.68
C PRO A 465 5.44 7.57 -26.28
N CYS A 466 5.89 6.33 -26.18
CA CYS A 466 5.07 5.22 -25.68
C CYS A 466 4.69 5.44 -24.21
N LEU A 467 3.48 5.00 -23.87
CA LEU A 467 2.88 5.05 -22.53
C LEU A 467 3.89 4.63 -21.44
N SER A 468 4.24 5.52 -20.49
CA SER A 468 5.33 5.23 -19.55
C SER A 468 5.00 4.10 -18.58
N GLU A 469 3.72 3.94 -18.25
CA GLU A 469 3.18 2.78 -17.52
C GLU A 469 3.47 1.43 -18.22
N LEU A 470 3.70 1.46 -19.54
CA LEU A 470 3.83 0.29 -20.41
C LEU A 470 5.17 0.22 -21.16
N LYS A 471 6.17 1.02 -20.76
CA LYS A 471 7.52 0.95 -21.33
C LYS A 471 8.10 -0.46 -21.12
N GLY A 472 8.65 -1.05 -22.19
CA GLY A 472 9.21 -2.41 -22.16
C GLY A 472 8.17 -3.51 -21.91
N VAL A 473 6.90 -3.29 -22.21
CA VAL A 473 5.87 -4.34 -22.24
C VAL A 473 5.83 -4.95 -23.65
N PRO A 474 5.96 -6.28 -23.81
CA PRO A 474 5.82 -6.97 -25.09
C PRO A 474 4.49 -6.67 -25.80
N ALA A 475 4.52 -6.55 -27.14
CA ALA A 475 3.34 -6.19 -27.93
C ALA A 475 2.16 -7.18 -27.76
N GLU A 476 2.45 -8.47 -27.60
CA GLU A 476 1.47 -9.52 -27.28
C GLU A 476 0.73 -9.31 -25.94
N ILE A 477 1.38 -8.68 -24.96
CA ILE A 477 0.79 -8.31 -23.67
C ILE A 477 -0.02 -7.01 -23.84
N LEU A 478 0.46 -6.04 -24.60
CA LEU A 478 -0.29 -4.81 -24.94
C LEU A 478 -1.61 -5.12 -25.65
N VAL A 479 -1.59 -6.04 -26.62
CA VAL A 479 -2.77 -6.49 -27.38
C VAL A 479 -3.83 -7.11 -26.47
N LYS A 480 -3.42 -7.86 -25.44
CA LYS A 480 -4.34 -8.45 -24.44
C LYS A 480 -4.85 -7.42 -23.43
N LEU A 481 -3.97 -6.53 -22.96
CA LEU A 481 -4.26 -5.54 -21.94
C LEU A 481 -5.20 -4.43 -22.44
N ILE A 482 -4.99 -3.97 -23.67
CA ILE A 482 -5.71 -2.84 -24.27
C ILE A 482 -6.68 -3.35 -25.33
N PRO A 483 -8.00 -3.36 -25.05
CA PRO A 483 -9.00 -3.82 -26.02
C PRO A 483 -9.03 -2.90 -27.24
N GLU A 484 -9.42 -3.44 -28.39
CA GLU A 484 -9.37 -2.75 -29.69
C GLU A 484 -10.06 -1.38 -29.68
N HIS A 485 -11.21 -1.27 -29.02
CA HIS A 485 -11.95 -0.02 -28.89
C HIS A 485 -11.18 1.07 -28.11
N ALA A 486 -10.30 0.67 -27.19
CA ALA A 486 -9.45 1.56 -26.40
C ALA A 486 -8.13 1.90 -27.14
N ARG A 487 -7.62 1.03 -28.03
CA ARG A 487 -6.42 1.33 -28.84
C ARG A 487 -6.58 2.60 -29.66
N LYS A 488 -7.79 2.87 -30.19
CA LYS A 488 -8.15 4.11 -30.89
C LYS A 488 -8.03 5.37 -30.02
N GLN A 489 -8.03 5.23 -28.70
CA GLN A 489 -7.83 6.32 -27.73
C GLN A 489 -6.36 6.42 -27.27
N CYS A 490 -5.50 5.49 -27.69
CA CYS A 490 -4.07 5.44 -27.42
C CYS A 490 -3.29 5.66 -28.73
N PRO A 491 -3.20 6.90 -29.27
CA PRO A 491 -2.64 7.19 -30.60
C PRO A 491 -1.15 6.84 -30.78
N PHE A 492 -0.48 6.38 -29.71
CA PHE A 492 0.94 6.03 -29.68
C PHE A 492 1.21 4.51 -29.75
N LEU A 493 0.20 3.65 -29.87
CA LEU A 493 0.41 2.19 -29.85
C LEU A 493 0.90 1.59 -31.16
N GLY A 494 0.63 2.22 -32.32
CA GLY A 494 1.07 1.69 -33.63
C GLY A 494 0.57 0.28 -33.95
N LEU A 495 -0.58 -0.10 -33.38
CA LEU A 495 -1.23 -1.42 -33.45
C LEU A 495 -2.62 -1.32 -34.08
#